data_AF-A0A924MCN9-F1
#
_entry.id   AF-A0A924MCN9-F1
#
_cell.length_a   1.000
_cell.length_b   1.000
_cell.length_c   1.000
_cell.angle_alpha   90.00
_cell.angle_beta   90.00
_cell.angle_gamma   90.00
#
_symmetry.space_group_name_H-M   'P 1'
#
loop_
_entity.id
_entity.type
_entity.pdbx_description
1 polymer ?
#
loop_
_entity_poly.entity_id
_entity_poly.type
_entity_poly.pdbx_seq_one_letter_code
_entity_poly.pdbx_strand_id
1 'polypeptide(L)'
;MKRKLLYSAIMLSICCTSQAQFGKMFGKKKEVADTTKKVEATKTIETDQVATSDTAATEDKKGKKGSSGFFTKLLVKGAVAAGSIASKVMGGDMFGSTDDLGTVDLSGGYRAHLYPGNLGTAEMALYSDWKTSGSQIIFVLSKKEGFGISSIKGSVNVDGKPMKSTMGIYTYFTEENTKSHKVEITTDKGQKSTFTVNPPKYNVKVLSINGSKAETVNVDPTKDVVLELYNPPGSENTMLTINLLYKVISVPTFTNLGMFKSANKITIPAAYFRNVDGAGNYKNSYFSVERASFEQATNVTGFYPIVNYGTVYSDGKYINFSSDIDANKGIIIKSTVKNFSGIYNEEFTKPNALQSMPFNQIKNIGVLSFGVVGSLQNSASKTKYSGNDSYTTNSISLKFPQLPNEEWDEVLNNLYVKLTKVLTDELNAPYVPQEKITSSKAYERLMRFSKDDKNTEAVISRGYKGLNIIGFTSLTEESSGTNAASPNNSTVALMQESGANAILKVKLEMAARIGKSWGSYDGSFVPTLYVELIGNKPGYQLTKYFTTKIEGSGYGGATKKEKFDLAKACNIDELVKRFQADIQEVKRKEKEIGDYNIIWDNKL
;
A
#
# COMPACT_ATOMS: atom_id res chain seq x y z
N MET A 1 -16.11 -22.98 -3.20
CA MET A 1 -16.91 -22.00 -2.43
C MET A 1 -16.08 -20.87 -1.79
N LYS A 2 -14.94 -21.14 -1.12
CA LYS A 2 -14.19 -20.13 -0.33
C LYS A 2 -13.32 -19.13 -1.13
N ARG A 3 -12.97 -19.41 -2.40
CA ARG A 3 -12.25 -18.48 -3.31
C ARG A 3 -13.06 -17.22 -3.69
N LYS A 4 -14.40 -17.30 -3.70
CA LYS A 4 -15.31 -16.23 -4.17
C LYS A 4 -15.42 -15.04 -3.19
N LEU A 5 -15.10 -15.22 -1.90
CA LEU A 5 -15.10 -14.16 -0.88
C LEU A 5 -13.80 -13.35 -0.84
N LEU A 6 -12.72 -13.84 -1.47
CA LEU A 6 -11.40 -13.22 -1.48
C LEU A 6 -11.39 -11.91 -2.28
N TYR A 7 -12.00 -11.91 -3.46
CA TYR A 7 -12.05 -10.75 -4.35
C TYR A 7 -13.10 -9.72 -3.95
N SER A 8 -14.18 -10.13 -3.26
CA SER A 8 -15.23 -9.20 -2.81
C SER A 8 -14.77 -8.20 -1.74
N ALA A 9 -13.84 -8.61 -0.87
CA ALA A 9 -13.28 -7.75 0.17
C ALA A 9 -12.18 -6.79 -0.34
N ILE A 10 -11.44 -7.18 -1.40
CA ILE A 10 -10.39 -6.36 -2.04
C ILE A 10 -10.98 -5.08 -2.65
N MET A 11 -12.24 -5.11 -3.11
CA MET A 11 -12.86 -3.99 -3.84
C MET A 11 -13.71 -3.07 -2.97
N LEU A 12 -14.20 -3.51 -1.80
CA LEU A 12 -14.85 -2.59 -0.84
C LEU A 12 -13.84 -1.53 -0.35
N SER A 13 -12.56 -1.89 -0.27
CA SER A 13 -11.43 -0.97 -0.07
C SER A 13 -11.29 0.06 -1.19
N ILE A 14 -11.46 -0.33 -2.45
CA ILE A 14 -11.51 0.62 -3.58
C ILE A 14 -12.76 1.51 -3.47
N CYS A 15 -13.87 1.00 -2.96
CA CYS A 15 -15.11 1.76 -2.76
C CYS A 15 -15.04 2.74 -1.58
N CYS A 16 -14.26 2.45 -0.52
CA CYS A 16 -14.11 3.32 0.65
C CYS A 16 -12.86 4.22 0.62
N THR A 17 -11.86 3.93 -0.24
CA THR A 17 -10.54 4.61 -0.17
C THR A 17 -9.80 4.74 -1.51
N SER A 18 -10.49 4.71 -2.66
CA SER A 18 -9.91 4.92 -4.02
C SER A 18 -9.05 6.19 -4.19
N GLN A 19 -8.90 7.01 -3.16
CA GLN A 19 -8.38 8.37 -3.27
C GLN A 19 -6.86 8.45 -2.97
N ALA A 20 -6.32 7.60 -2.07
CA ALA A 20 -4.90 7.62 -1.73
C ALA A 20 -4.00 6.93 -2.78
N GLN A 21 -4.52 5.92 -3.50
CA GLN A 21 -3.77 5.17 -4.51
C GLN A 21 -3.63 5.94 -5.84
N PHE A 22 -4.65 6.69 -6.26
CA PHE A 22 -4.56 7.52 -7.47
C PHE A 22 -3.60 8.71 -7.27
N GLY A 23 -3.60 9.39 -6.12
CA GLY A 23 -2.68 10.50 -5.87
C GLY A 23 -1.20 10.12 -5.92
N LYS A 24 -0.85 8.90 -5.47
CA LYS A 24 0.53 8.38 -5.50
C LYS A 24 0.96 7.86 -6.88
N MET A 25 0.04 7.35 -7.71
CA MET A 25 0.34 6.89 -9.08
C MET A 25 0.72 8.03 -10.04
N PHE A 26 0.27 9.27 -9.80
CA PHE A 26 0.46 10.38 -10.74
C PHE A 26 1.42 11.48 -10.26
N GLY A 27 2.04 11.31 -9.10
CA GLY A 27 3.10 12.20 -8.60
C GLY A 27 4.42 11.94 -9.32
N LYS A 28 4.59 12.43 -10.55
CA LYS A 28 5.89 12.41 -11.22
C LYS A 28 6.90 13.27 -10.44
N LYS A 29 8.03 12.66 -10.06
CA LYS A 29 9.28 13.42 -9.87
C LYS A 29 9.60 14.09 -11.20
N LYS A 30 9.80 15.42 -11.18
CA LYS A 30 10.50 16.13 -12.27
C LYS A 30 11.92 15.57 -12.32
N GLU A 31 12.20 14.67 -13.25
CA GLU A 31 13.56 14.51 -13.76
C GLU A 31 13.86 15.73 -14.63
N VAL A 32 14.80 16.55 -14.18
CA VAL A 32 15.43 17.56 -15.03
C VAL A 32 16.33 16.79 -15.98
N ALA A 33 15.89 16.65 -17.23
CA ALA A 33 16.71 16.14 -18.31
C ALA A 33 17.75 17.20 -18.67
N ASP A 34 18.95 17.05 -18.11
CA ASP A 34 20.10 17.87 -18.45
C ASP A 34 20.57 17.48 -19.86
N THR A 35 20.20 18.29 -20.86
CA THR A 35 20.58 18.07 -22.25
C THR A 35 21.56 19.17 -22.64
N THR A 36 22.83 19.00 -22.30
CA THR A 36 23.89 19.91 -22.73
C THR A 36 24.32 19.56 -24.16
N LYS A 37 23.83 20.29 -25.17
CA LYS A 37 24.52 20.42 -26.46
C LYS A 37 25.41 21.67 -26.40
N LYS A 38 26.72 21.46 -26.52
CA LYS A 38 27.73 22.49 -26.80
C LYS A 38 27.42 23.20 -28.13
N VAL A 39 27.42 24.52 -28.12
CA VAL A 39 27.96 25.35 -29.21
C VAL A 39 28.80 26.46 -28.56
N GLU A 40 30.00 26.62 -29.09
CA GLU A 40 31.03 27.60 -28.70
C GLU A 40 30.62 29.03 -29.05
N ALA A 41 31.00 30.00 -28.21
CA ALA A 41 31.64 31.25 -28.65
C ALA A 41 32.05 32.11 -27.45
N THR A 42 33.34 32.40 -27.39
CA THR A 42 34.02 33.37 -26.54
C THR A 42 33.64 34.80 -26.94
N LYS A 43 33.25 35.69 -26.00
CA LYS A 43 33.80 37.08 -25.83
C LYS A 43 32.99 37.98 -24.86
N THR A 44 33.76 38.59 -23.95
CA THR A 44 33.72 39.97 -23.40
C THR A 44 32.61 40.43 -22.43
N ILE A 45 33.11 40.75 -21.22
CA ILE A 45 32.78 41.77 -20.21
C ILE A 45 31.85 42.92 -20.67
N GLU A 46 30.75 43.18 -19.92
CA GLU A 46 30.45 44.44 -19.16
C GLU A 46 28.99 44.49 -18.64
N THR A 47 28.88 45.05 -17.43
CA THR A 47 27.79 45.73 -16.70
C THR A 47 26.40 45.85 -17.31
N ASP A 48 25.35 45.47 -16.56
CA ASP A 48 24.41 46.46 -15.96
C ASP A 48 23.32 45.83 -15.09
N GLN A 49 23.04 46.55 -13.99
CA GLN A 49 21.84 46.42 -13.17
C GLN A 49 20.60 46.84 -13.98
N VAL A 50 19.42 46.33 -13.62
CA VAL A 50 18.21 47.13 -13.32
C VAL A 50 17.10 46.19 -12.83
N ALA A 51 16.51 46.61 -11.70
CA ALA A 51 15.35 46.05 -11.04
C ALA A 51 14.03 46.48 -11.72
N THR A 52 12.92 46.17 -11.06
CA THR A 52 11.51 46.59 -11.27
C THR A 52 10.68 45.65 -12.17
N SER A 53 9.43 45.32 -11.85
CA SER A 53 8.52 45.80 -10.82
C SER A 53 7.39 44.80 -10.56
N ASP A 54 6.89 44.85 -9.32
CA ASP A 54 5.54 44.45 -8.95
C ASP A 54 4.47 45.09 -9.84
N THR A 55 3.40 44.35 -10.12
CA THR A 55 2.07 44.95 -10.18
C THR A 55 1.03 43.94 -9.70
N ALA A 56 0.57 44.15 -8.48
CA ALA A 56 -0.74 43.71 -8.03
C ALA A 56 -1.81 44.48 -8.81
N ALA A 57 -2.79 43.77 -9.36
CA ALA A 57 -4.08 44.35 -9.73
C ALA A 57 -5.16 43.69 -8.86
N THR A 58 -5.64 44.49 -7.92
CA THR A 58 -6.87 44.32 -7.15
C THR A 58 -8.06 44.33 -8.11
N GLU A 59 -8.96 43.35 -8.01
CA GLU A 59 -10.35 43.55 -8.39
C GLU A 59 -11.26 43.12 -7.24
N ASP A 60 -12.20 44.02 -6.97
CA ASP A 60 -13.08 44.05 -5.83
C ASP A 60 -14.21 43.02 -5.87
N LYS A 61 -14.74 42.76 -4.67
CA LYS A 61 -15.79 41.79 -4.34
C LYS A 61 -17.06 41.93 -5.18
N LYS A 62 -17.45 40.85 -5.86
CA LYS A 62 -18.85 40.40 -5.97
C LYS A 62 -18.90 38.87 -5.91
N GLY A 63 -19.64 38.35 -4.92
CA GLY A 63 -19.66 36.94 -4.57
C GLY A 63 -20.01 36.00 -5.73
N LYS A 64 -19.18 34.98 -5.94
CA LYS A 64 -19.53 33.79 -6.73
C LYS A 64 -19.02 32.53 -6.04
N LYS A 65 -19.98 31.66 -5.68
CA LYS A 65 -19.78 30.27 -5.29
C LYS A 65 -19.06 29.50 -6.41
N GLY A 66 -18.03 28.72 -6.02
CA GLY A 66 -17.70 27.42 -6.64
C GLY A 66 -16.96 27.39 -7.98
N SER A 67 -15.63 27.50 -7.98
CA SER A 67 -14.77 27.14 -9.14
C SER A 67 -13.81 25.96 -8.88
N SER A 68 -13.65 25.52 -7.62
CA SER A 68 -12.77 24.40 -7.23
C SER A 68 -13.21 23.03 -7.79
N GLY A 69 -14.51 22.83 -8.04
CA GLY A 69 -15.04 21.55 -8.52
C GLY A 69 -14.75 21.25 -9.99
N PHE A 70 -14.60 22.27 -10.85
CA PHE A 70 -14.41 22.08 -12.28
C PHE A 70 -12.98 21.60 -12.60
N PHE A 71 -11.97 22.24 -12.03
CA PHE A 71 -10.56 21.84 -12.21
C PHE A 71 -10.25 20.47 -11.60
N THR A 72 -10.85 20.13 -10.46
CA THR A 72 -10.71 18.79 -9.83
C THR A 72 -11.30 17.71 -10.73
N LYS A 73 -12.50 17.95 -11.31
CA LYS A 73 -13.11 17.03 -12.29
C LYS A 73 -12.25 16.87 -13.54
N LEU A 74 -11.62 17.94 -14.03
CA LEU A 74 -10.75 17.89 -15.21
C LEU A 74 -9.45 17.11 -14.94
N LEU A 75 -8.82 17.32 -13.78
CA LEU A 75 -7.60 16.59 -13.37
C LEU A 75 -7.86 15.10 -13.13
N VAL A 76 -8.95 14.76 -12.45
CA VAL A 76 -9.33 13.35 -12.22
C VAL A 76 -9.69 12.67 -13.54
N LYS A 77 -10.48 13.31 -14.42
CA LYS A 77 -10.78 12.77 -15.76
C LYS A 77 -9.52 12.65 -16.63
N GLY A 78 -8.61 13.61 -16.54
CA GLY A 78 -7.31 13.56 -17.21
C GLY A 78 -6.42 12.43 -16.70
N ALA A 79 -6.41 12.17 -15.38
CA ALA A 79 -5.69 11.05 -14.77
C ALA A 79 -6.31 9.69 -15.12
N VAL A 80 -7.65 9.60 -15.17
CA VAL A 80 -8.37 8.41 -15.66
C VAL A 80 -8.05 8.13 -17.13
N ALA A 81 -8.02 9.17 -17.97
CA ALA A 81 -7.59 9.05 -19.37
C ALA A 81 -6.09 8.69 -19.48
N ALA A 82 -5.21 9.26 -18.65
CA ALA A 82 -3.79 8.91 -18.60
C ALA A 82 -3.53 7.49 -18.06
N GLY A 83 -4.41 6.97 -17.20
CA GLY A 83 -4.41 5.57 -16.76
C GLY A 83 -4.57 4.58 -17.92
N SER A 84 -5.32 4.95 -18.97
CA SER A 84 -5.39 4.15 -20.20
C SER A 84 -4.05 4.10 -20.97
N ILE A 85 -3.20 5.12 -20.81
CA ILE A 85 -1.86 5.18 -21.41
C ILE A 85 -0.84 4.44 -20.52
N ALA A 86 -0.95 4.56 -19.18
CA ALA A 86 -0.14 3.79 -18.23
C ALA A 86 -0.42 2.27 -18.32
N SER A 87 -1.65 1.88 -18.66
CA SER A 87 -2.02 0.47 -18.91
C SER A 87 -1.20 -0.16 -20.04
N LYS A 88 -0.80 0.62 -21.06
CA LYS A 88 0.07 0.13 -22.15
C LYS A 88 1.52 -0.11 -21.70
N VAL A 89 1.96 0.53 -20.61
CA VAL A 89 3.33 0.45 -20.08
C VAL A 89 3.45 -0.59 -18.95
N MET A 90 2.36 -0.87 -18.22
CA MET A 90 2.30 -1.87 -17.15
C MET A 90 1.70 -3.23 -17.57
N GLY A 91 1.56 -3.48 -18.88
CA GLY A 91 0.87 -4.65 -19.43
C GLY A 91 -0.64 -4.40 -19.53
N GLY A 92 -1.17 -4.37 -20.75
CA GLY A 92 -2.49 -3.83 -21.14
C GLY A 92 -3.75 -4.50 -20.58
N ASP A 93 -3.67 -5.24 -19.47
CA ASP A 93 -4.74 -6.12 -18.99
C ASP A 93 -5.54 -5.61 -17.78
N MET A 94 -5.30 -4.38 -17.29
CA MET A 94 -5.98 -3.89 -16.08
C MET A 94 -7.49 -3.66 -16.26
N PHE A 95 -7.95 -3.30 -17.46
CA PHE A 95 -9.37 -3.06 -17.77
C PHE A 95 -9.81 -3.94 -18.93
N GLY A 96 -10.97 -4.58 -18.81
CA GLY A 96 -11.51 -5.46 -19.85
C GLY A 96 -13.02 -5.33 -20.03
N SER A 97 -13.54 -6.10 -20.98
CA SER A 97 -14.97 -6.41 -21.06
C SER A 97 -15.16 -7.89 -21.30
N THR A 98 -16.21 -8.48 -20.74
CA THR A 98 -16.55 -9.89 -20.91
C THR A 98 -18.07 -10.05 -21.08
N ASP A 99 -18.50 -11.04 -21.84
CA ASP A 99 -19.89 -11.49 -21.92
C ASP A 99 -20.12 -12.76 -21.07
N ASP A 100 -19.14 -13.17 -20.27
CA ASP A 100 -19.18 -14.39 -19.45
C ASP A 100 -18.89 -14.09 -17.98
N LEU A 101 -19.89 -14.28 -17.11
CA LEU A 101 -19.77 -14.22 -15.65
C LEU A 101 -18.82 -15.30 -15.10
N GLY A 102 -18.53 -16.34 -15.90
CA GLY A 102 -17.50 -17.34 -15.65
C GLY A 102 -16.11 -16.74 -15.45
N THR A 103 -15.79 -15.62 -16.10
CA THR A 103 -14.44 -15.03 -16.08
C THR A 103 -14.25 -13.95 -15.01
N VAL A 104 -15.33 -13.59 -14.29
CA VAL A 104 -15.31 -12.50 -13.30
C VAL A 104 -15.88 -12.93 -11.94
N ASP A 105 -15.46 -12.22 -10.89
CA ASP A 105 -16.04 -12.29 -9.55
C ASP A 105 -16.74 -10.99 -9.20
N LEU A 106 -17.91 -11.11 -8.57
CA LEU A 106 -18.73 -10.00 -8.14
C LEU A 106 -18.34 -9.54 -6.73
N SER A 107 -18.16 -8.23 -6.59
CA SER A 107 -17.85 -7.54 -5.35
C SER A 107 -18.69 -6.28 -5.26
N GLY A 108 -18.97 -5.78 -4.07
CA GLY A 108 -19.77 -4.57 -3.95
C GLY A 108 -20.46 -4.42 -2.61
N GLY A 109 -21.35 -3.44 -2.55
CA GLY A 109 -22.02 -3.11 -1.32
C GLY A 109 -23.11 -2.06 -1.43
N TYR A 110 -23.68 -1.80 -0.26
CA TYR A 110 -24.68 -0.78 0.00
C TYR A 110 -24.06 0.24 0.95
N ARG A 111 -23.95 1.51 0.52
CA ARG A 111 -23.62 2.64 1.40
C ARG A 111 -24.87 3.48 1.66
N ALA A 112 -25.16 3.76 2.92
CA ALA A 112 -26.29 4.57 3.34
C ALA A 112 -25.81 5.82 4.07
N HIS A 113 -26.61 6.88 3.97
CA HIS A 113 -26.37 8.17 4.59
C HIS A 113 -25.03 8.80 4.14
N LEU A 114 -24.87 8.92 2.83
CA LEU A 114 -23.65 9.45 2.21
C LEU A 114 -23.31 10.86 2.72
N TYR A 115 -22.02 11.10 2.94
CA TYR A 115 -21.51 12.40 3.40
C TYR A 115 -21.81 13.56 2.43
N PRO A 116 -21.70 14.83 2.88
CA PRO A 116 -22.11 16.00 2.10
C PRO A 116 -21.43 16.14 0.73
N GLY A 117 -22.23 16.33 -0.33
CA GLY A 117 -21.78 16.53 -1.72
C GLY A 117 -20.79 17.67 -1.94
N ASN A 118 -20.82 18.68 -1.08
CA ASN A 118 -19.92 19.83 -1.11
C ASN A 118 -18.50 19.51 -0.59
N LEU A 119 -18.24 18.32 -0.04
CA LEU A 119 -16.88 17.88 0.31
C LEU A 119 -15.99 17.73 -0.93
N GLY A 120 -16.58 17.48 -2.11
CA GLY A 120 -15.86 17.50 -3.38
C GLY A 120 -14.75 16.46 -3.51
N THR A 121 -14.92 15.30 -2.85
CA THR A 121 -13.92 14.23 -2.84
C THR A 121 -13.65 13.68 -4.25
N ALA A 122 -12.49 13.03 -4.47
CA ALA A 122 -12.15 12.45 -5.77
C ALA A 122 -13.21 11.46 -6.28
N GLU A 123 -13.85 10.73 -5.37
CA GLU A 123 -14.96 9.83 -5.68
C GLU A 123 -16.18 10.57 -6.25
N MET A 124 -16.53 11.72 -5.69
CA MET A 124 -17.60 12.58 -6.23
C MET A 124 -17.24 13.17 -7.59
N ALA A 125 -15.94 13.25 -7.92
CA ALA A 125 -15.52 13.63 -9.26
C ALA A 125 -15.73 12.49 -10.27
N LEU A 126 -15.66 11.23 -9.82
CA LEU A 126 -15.95 10.03 -10.62
C LEU A 126 -17.46 9.80 -10.81
N TYR A 127 -18.28 10.13 -9.80
CA TYR A 127 -19.72 9.89 -9.82
C TYR A 127 -20.52 11.19 -9.85
N SER A 128 -21.27 11.43 -10.93
CA SER A 128 -22.06 12.67 -11.09
C SER A 128 -23.32 12.77 -10.23
N ASP A 129 -23.80 11.64 -9.70
CA ASP A 129 -25.16 11.53 -9.13
C ASP A 129 -25.15 11.47 -7.60
N TRP A 130 -24.08 11.93 -6.95
CA TRP A 130 -23.94 11.86 -5.50
C TRP A 130 -25.15 12.48 -4.79
N LYS A 131 -25.75 11.74 -3.86
CA LYS A 131 -26.90 12.17 -3.07
C LYS A 131 -26.50 12.31 -1.62
N THR A 132 -26.31 13.55 -1.14
CA THR A 132 -26.09 13.83 0.28
C THR A 132 -27.19 13.17 1.12
N SER A 133 -26.81 12.44 2.17
CA SER A 133 -27.69 11.67 3.05
C SER A 133 -28.49 10.54 2.38
N GLY A 134 -28.35 10.36 1.06
CA GLY A 134 -28.91 9.24 0.32
C GLY A 134 -28.06 7.99 0.42
N SER A 135 -28.21 7.11 -0.57
CA SER A 135 -27.52 5.82 -0.64
C SER A 135 -26.84 5.60 -1.98
N GLN A 136 -25.86 4.70 -1.96
CA GLN A 136 -25.21 4.18 -3.13
C GLN A 136 -25.15 2.66 -3.09
N ILE A 137 -25.59 2.05 -4.18
CA ILE A 137 -25.41 0.64 -4.48
C ILE A 137 -24.26 0.59 -5.48
N ILE A 138 -23.20 -0.15 -5.14
CA ILE A 138 -22.00 -0.23 -5.95
C ILE A 138 -21.58 -1.68 -6.14
N PHE A 139 -21.27 -2.06 -7.37
CA PHE A 139 -20.69 -3.36 -7.68
C PHE A 139 -19.50 -3.22 -8.59
N VAL A 140 -18.47 -4.02 -8.35
CA VAL A 140 -17.30 -4.14 -9.21
C VAL A 140 -17.12 -5.59 -9.61
N LEU A 141 -16.79 -5.79 -10.88
CA LEU A 141 -16.52 -7.09 -11.44
C LEU A 141 -15.02 -7.23 -11.72
N SER A 142 -14.37 -8.03 -10.90
CA SER A 142 -12.93 -8.29 -11.00
C SER A 142 -12.67 -9.51 -11.86
N LYS A 143 -11.59 -9.51 -12.64
CA LYS A 143 -11.18 -10.70 -13.40
C LYS A 143 -10.80 -11.82 -12.42
N LYS A 144 -11.22 -13.05 -12.70
CA LYS A 144 -10.80 -14.23 -11.91
C LYS A 144 -9.34 -14.60 -12.12
N GLU A 145 -8.84 -14.31 -13.32
CA GLU A 145 -7.46 -14.56 -13.73
C GLU A 145 -6.75 -13.24 -14.02
N GLY A 146 -5.52 -13.12 -13.54
CA GLY A 146 -4.73 -11.90 -13.67
C GLY A 146 -5.22 -10.77 -12.75
N PHE A 147 -4.66 -9.58 -12.98
CA PHE A 147 -4.98 -8.36 -12.24
C PHE A 147 -5.85 -7.46 -13.12
N GLY A 148 -7.04 -7.09 -12.65
CA GLY A 148 -7.88 -6.12 -13.34
C GLY A 148 -9.37 -6.24 -13.07
N ILE A 149 -10.10 -5.26 -13.59
CA ILE A 149 -11.57 -5.20 -13.56
C ILE A 149 -12.13 -5.31 -14.97
N SER A 150 -13.34 -5.85 -15.09
CA SER A 150 -13.97 -6.12 -16.37
C SER A 150 -15.42 -5.69 -16.36
N SER A 151 -15.81 -4.88 -17.34
CA SER A 151 -17.22 -4.59 -17.60
C SER A 151 -17.93 -5.81 -18.17
N ILE A 152 -19.21 -5.96 -17.89
CA ILE A 152 -20.09 -6.90 -18.59
C ILE A 152 -20.58 -6.28 -19.89
N LYS A 153 -20.47 -7.06 -20.96
CA LYS A 153 -21.23 -6.87 -22.20
C LYS A 153 -22.64 -7.39 -21.96
N GLY A 154 -23.56 -6.45 -21.77
CA GLY A 154 -24.94 -6.69 -21.32
C GLY A 154 -25.42 -5.57 -20.40
N SER A 155 -26.29 -5.90 -19.44
CA SER A 155 -26.91 -4.93 -18.53
C SER A 155 -26.75 -5.32 -17.06
N VAL A 156 -26.51 -4.31 -16.22
CA VAL A 156 -26.62 -4.41 -14.77
C VAL A 156 -27.65 -3.40 -14.31
N ASN A 157 -28.71 -3.86 -13.66
CA ASN A 157 -29.85 -3.04 -13.23
C ASN A 157 -30.05 -3.13 -11.71
N VAL A 158 -30.57 -2.05 -11.13
CA VAL A 158 -31.09 -1.97 -9.77
C VAL A 158 -32.54 -1.50 -9.82
N ASP A 159 -33.45 -2.27 -9.22
CA ASP A 159 -34.89 -2.01 -9.23
C ASP A 159 -35.43 -1.74 -10.66
N GLY A 160 -34.98 -2.52 -11.64
CA GLY A 160 -35.34 -2.37 -13.05
C GLY A 160 -34.70 -1.18 -13.77
N LYS A 161 -33.84 -0.38 -13.10
CA LYS A 161 -33.14 0.78 -13.70
C LYS A 161 -31.68 0.45 -13.98
N PRO A 162 -31.09 0.85 -15.11
CA PRO A 162 -29.69 0.59 -15.40
C PRO A 162 -28.74 1.31 -14.44
N MET A 163 -27.73 0.59 -13.96
CA MET A 163 -26.62 1.17 -13.20
C MET A 163 -25.65 1.89 -14.12
N LYS A 164 -25.07 3.01 -13.66
CA LYS A 164 -24.00 3.71 -14.40
C LYS A 164 -22.70 2.93 -14.27
N SER A 165 -22.06 2.60 -15.40
CA SER A 165 -20.78 1.90 -15.43
C SER A 165 -19.62 2.82 -15.80
N THR A 166 -18.57 2.81 -15.00
CA THR A 166 -17.28 3.41 -15.31
C THR A 166 -16.20 2.35 -15.09
N MET A 167 -15.57 1.88 -16.17
CA MET A 167 -14.44 0.95 -16.13
C MET A 167 -14.74 -0.39 -15.41
N GLY A 168 -15.97 -0.88 -15.43
CA GLY A 168 -16.36 -2.13 -14.73
C GLY A 168 -16.84 -1.93 -13.29
N ILE A 169 -16.96 -0.67 -12.85
CA ILE A 169 -17.60 -0.25 -11.60
C ILE A 169 -19.00 0.23 -11.93
N TYR A 170 -20.00 -0.46 -11.40
CA TYR A 170 -21.42 -0.17 -11.57
C TYR A 170 -21.94 0.55 -10.33
N THR A 171 -22.59 1.70 -10.53
CA THR A 171 -23.13 2.53 -9.44
C THR A 171 -24.58 2.91 -9.67
N TYR A 172 -25.35 2.94 -8.59
CA TYR A 172 -26.71 3.45 -8.54
C TYR A 172 -26.87 4.29 -7.26
N PHE A 173 -27.41 5.50 -7.42
CA PHE A 173 -27.65 6.43 -6.31
C PHE A 173 -29.15 6.61 -6.11
N THR A 174 -29.57 6.67 -4.85
CA THR A 174 -30.97 6.88 -4.46
C THR A 174 -31.05 7.77 -3.21
N GLU A 175 -32.18 8.41 -3.00
CA GLU A 175 -32.45 9.17 -1.76
C GLU A 175 -32.92 8.25 -0.63
N GLU A 176 -33.39 7.04 -0.96
CA GLU A 176 -33.84 6.04 0.00
C GLU A 176 -32.66 5.38 0.72
N ASN A 177 -32.67 5.33 2.05
CA ASN A 177 -31.57 4.78 2.86
C ASN A 177 -31.93 3.59 3.75
N THR A 178 -33.19 3.16 3.69
CA THR A 178 -33.73 2.02 4.45
C THR A 178 -34.35 0.94 3.55
N LYS A 179 -34.29 1.10 2.23
CA LYS A 179 -34.95 0.20 1.29
C LYS A 179 -34.00 -0.89 0.81
N SER A 180 -34.53 -2.10 0.65
CA SER A 180 -33.80 -3.18 -0.02
C SER A 180 -33.91 -3.05 -1.53
N HIS A 181 -32.84 -3.39 -2.26
CA HIS A 181 -32.75 -3.20 -3.70
C HIS A 181 -32.51 -4.51 -4.44
N LYS A 182 -33.28 -4.73 -5.50
CA LYS A 182 -33.11 -5.89 -6.38
C LYS A 182 -32.05 -5.57 -7.44
N VAL A 183 -31.03 -6.41 -7.53
CA VAL A 183 -29.94 -6.31 -8.51
C VAL A 183 -30.12 -7.39 -9.56
N GLU A 184 -29.97 -7.02 -10.83
CA GLU A 184 -30.14 -7.93 -11.97
C GLU A 184 -28.98 -7.75 -12.95
N ILE A 185 -28.25 -8.82 -13.21
CA ILE A 185 -27.15 -8.89 -14.18
C ILE A 185 -27.59 -9.78 -15.32
N THR A 186 -27.48 -9.29 -16.56
CA THR A 186 -27.71 -10.07 -17.78
C THR A 186 -26.55 -9.83 -18.73
N THR A 187 -25.91 -10.90 -19.21
CA THR A 187 -24.87 -10.83 -20.25
C THR A 187 -25.45 -11.00 -21.64
N ASP A 188 -24.75 -10.57 -22.68
CA ASP A 188 -25.12 -10.82 -24.08
C ASP A 188 -25.16 -12.32 -24.43
N LYS A 189 -24.40 -13.18 -23.72
CA LYS A 189 -24.49 -14.65 -23.79
C LYS A 189 -25.72 -15.25 -23.10
N GLY A 190 -26.62 -14.42 -22.56
CA GLY A 190 -27.84 -14.85 -21.90
C GLY A 190 -27.67 -15.37 -20.46
N GLN A 191 -26.47 -15.34 -19.88
CA GLN A 191 -26.30 -15.62 -18.45
C GLN A 191 -27.01 -14.54 -17.63
N LYS A 192 -27.73 -14.98 -16.59
CA LYS A 192 -28.49 -14.09 -15.70
C LYS A 192 -28.11 -14.36 -14.25
N SER A 193 -28.09 -13.31 -13.44
CA SER A 193 -28.03 -13.43 -11.99
C SER A 193 -28.89 -12.34 -11.34
N THR A 194 -29.66 -12.71 -10.34
CA THR A 194 -30.53 -11.81 -9.61
C THR A 194 -30.39 -12.03 -8.12
N PHE A 195 -30.35 -10.96 -7.35
CA PHE A 195 -30.27 -11.02 -5.89
C PHE A 195 -30.76 -9.72 -5.26
N THR A 196 -31.08 -9.73 -3.98
CA THR A 196 -31.52 -8.56 -3.22
C THR A 196 -30.46 -8.18 -2.19
N VAL A 197 -30.05 -6.91 -2.20
CA VAL A 197 -29.22 -6.31 -1.15
C VAL A 197 -30.08 -5.48 -0.20
N ASN A 198 -29.84 -5.67 1.10
CA ASN A 198 -30.51 -4.96 2.18
C ASN A 198 -29.62 -3.80 2.67
N PRO A 199 -30.22 -2.70 3.18
CA PRO A 199 -29.49 -1.58 3.76
C PRO A 199 -28.71 -2.01 5.02
N PRO A 200 -27.78 -1.16 5.52
CA PRO A 200 -27.08 -1.43 6.77
C PRO A 200 -28.06 -1.66 7.93
N LYS A 201 -27.83 -2.72 8.71
CA LYS A 201 -28.70 -3.11 9.84
C LYS A 201 -28.73 -2.07 10.96
N TYR A 202 -27.60 -1.41 11.22
CA TYR A 202 -27.44 -0.47 12.33
C TYR A 202 -26.91 0.87 11.85
N ASN A 203 -27.61 1.96 12.16
CA ASN A 203 -27.16 3.32 11.91
C ASN A 203 -26.22 3.86 12.99
N VAL A 204 -25.45 4.90 12.68
CA VAL A 204 -24.66 5.65 13.65
C VAL A 204 -24.96 7.12 13.47
N LYS A 205 -25.02 7.88 14.58
CA LYS A 205 -25.19 9.34 14.52
C LYS A 205 -24.20 10.05 15.43
N VAL A 206 -23.54 11.08 14.92
CA VAL A 206 -22.64 11.94 15.69
C VAL A 206 -23.46 13.03 16.38
N LEU A 207 -23.59 12.93 17.71
CA LEU A 207 -24.39 13.85 18.52
C LEU A 207 -23.60 15.10 18.87
N SER A 208 -22.35 14.92 19.33
CA SER A 208 -21.47 16.03 19.70
C SER A 208 -20.00 15.64 19.57
N ILE A 209 -19.15 16.66 19.46
CA ILE A 209 -17.69 16.53 19.48
C ILE A 209 -17.17 17.51 20.53
N ASN A 210 -16.44 16.99 21.53
CA ASN A 210 -16.01 17.74 22.71
C ASN A 210 -17.19 18.50 23.38
N GLY A 211 -18.37 17.88 23.42
CA GLY A 211 -19.61 18.47 23.94
C GLY A 211 -20.30 19.48 23.02
N SER A 212 -19.67 19.89 21.91
CA SER A 212 -20.27 20.80 20.95
C SER A 212 -21.18 20.07 19.97
N LYS A 213 -22.42 20.55 19.84
CA LYS A 213 -23.42 20.04 18.87
C LYS A 213 -23.41 20.81 17.54
N ALA A 214 -22.53 21.80 17.38
CA ALA A 214 -22.45 22.61 16.17
C ALA A 214 -22.15 21.76 14.92
N GLU A 215 -22.54 22.24 13.75
CA GLU A 215 -22.25 21.56 12.47
C GLU A 215 -20.76 21.61 12.11
N THR A 216 -20.08 22.67 12.53
CA THR A 216 -18.63 22.83 12.46
C THR A 216 -18.07 22.96 13.86
N VAL A 217 -17.11 22.12 14.23
CA VAL A 217 -16.53 22.08 15.58
C VAL A 217 -15.04 22.42 15.51
N ASN A 218 -14.57 23.25 16.44
CA ASN A 218 -13.15 23.55 16.60
C ASN A 218 -12.50 22.46 17.46
N VAL A 219 -11.39 21.89 16.98
CA VAL A 219 -10.69 20.78 17.63
C VAL A 219 -9.21 21.13 17.80
N ASP A 220 -8.66 20.87 18.97
CA ASP A 220 -7.22 20.93 19.23
C ASP A 220 -6.62 19.53 19.03
N PRO A 221 -5.84 19.29 17.96
CA PRO A 221 -5.31 17.96 17.64
C PRO A 221 -4.22 17.50 18.62
N THR A 222 -3.76 18.38 19.52
CA THR A 222 -2.80 18.02 20.58
C THR A 222 -3.46 17.42 21.82
N LYS A 223 -4.80 17.43 21.87
CA LYS A 223 -5.60 16.92 22.98
C LYS A 223 -6.49 15.78 22.51
N ASP A 224 -6.98 15.02 23.48
CA ASP A 224 -7.96 13.97 23.22
C ASP A 224 -9.28 14.58 22.71
N VAL A 225 -9.92 13.88 21.79
CA VAL A 225 -11.19 14.27 21.20
C VAL A 225 -12.27 13.30 21.62
N VAL A 226 -13.35 13.81 22.20
CA VAL A 226 -14.47 13.01 22.67
C VAL A 226 -15.61 13.10 21.66
N LEU A 227 -16.03 11.97 21.11
CA LEU A 227 -17.23 11.83 20.32
C LEU A 227 -18.37 11.31 21.19
N GLU A 228 -19.50 11.98 21.16
CA GLU A 228 -20.77 11.45 21.69
C GLU A 228 -21.60 10.95 20.51
N LEU A 229 -22.01 9.70 20.57
CA LEU A 229 -22.64 8.97 19.47
C LEU A 229 -23.97 8.39 19.93
N TYR A 230 -24.93 8.34 19.03
CA TYR A 230 -26.08 7.46 19.17
C TYR A 230 -25.75 6.12 18.50
N ASN A 231 -25.89 5.04 19.28
CA ASN A 231 -25.80 3.68 18.79
C ASN A 231 -27.11 2.94 19.07
N PRO A 232 -27.74 2.34 18.07
CA PRO A 232 -28.98 1.60 18.25
C PRO A 232 -28.71 0.31 19.05
N PRO A 233 -29.72 -0.20 19.78
CA PRO A 233 -29.63 -1.50 20.44
C PRO A 233 -29.22 -2.63 19.48
N GLY A 234 -28.36 -3.53 19.93
CA GLY A 234 -27.85 -4.66 19.14
C GLY A 234 -26.57 -4.36 18.36
N SER A 235 -26.02 -3.13 18.46
CA SER A 235 -24.78 -2.71 17.80
C SER A 235 -23.54 -2.78 18.70
N GLU A 236 -23.66 -3.30 19.92
CA GLU A 236 -22.64 -3.24 20.98
C GLU A 236 -21.34 -3.96 20.59
N ASN A 237 -21.44 -5.03 19.80
CA ASN A 237 -20.30 -5.83 19.34
C ASN A 237 -19.77 -5.41 17.95
N THR A 238 -20.19 -4.25 17.45
CA THR A 238 -19.73 -3.73 16.15
C THR A 238 -18.52 -2.81 16.31
N MET A 239 -17.79 -2.60 15.21
CA MET A 239 -16.70 -1.63 15.14
C MET A 239 -17.16 -0.37 14.41
N LEU A 240 -16.67 0.76 14.89
CA LEU A 240 -16.80 2.06 14.22
C LEU A 240 -15.45 2.46 13.65
N THR A 241 -15.47 2.91 12.40
CA THR A 241 -14.31 3.46 11.70
C THR A 241 -14.43 4.97 11.70
N ILE A 242 -13.38 5.67 12.13
CA ILE A 242 -13.33 7.12 12.12
C ILE A 242 -12.36 7.54 11.02
N ASN A 243 -12.86 8.27 10.04
CA ASN A 243 -12.11 8.80 8.91
C ASN A 243 -12.04 10.32 9.01
N LEU A 244 -10.92 10.88 8.58
CA LEU A 244 -10.64 12.31 8.58
C LEU A 244 -10.42 12.81 7.16
N LEU A 245 -11.12 13.86 6.76
CA LEU A 245 -10.91 14.47 5.45
C LEU A 245 -9.65 15.36 5.45
N TYR A 246 -8.82 15.23 4.45
CA TYR A 246 -7.63 16.05 4.25
C TYR A 246 -7.44 16.33 2.76
N LYS A 247 -6.64 17.34 2.42
CA LYS A 247 -6.38 17.70 1.01
C LYS A 247 -4.98 17.29 0.61
N VAL A 248 -4.89 16.51 -0.47
CA VAL A 248 -3.64 16.20 -1.18
C VAL A 248 -3.69 16.88 -2.53
N ILE A 249 -2.78 17.83 -2.79
CA ILE A 249 -2.75 18.60 -4.05
C ILE A 249 -4.16 19.13 -4.40
N SER A 250 -4.80 19.77 -3.42
CA SER A 250 -6.17 20.33 -3.52
C SER A 250 -7.31 19.33 -3.76
N VAL A 251 -7.04 18.01 -3.78
CA VAL A 251 -8.07 16.97 -3.88
C VAL A 251 -8.47 16.51 -2.48
N PRO A 252 -9.72 16.75 -2.03
CA PRO A 252 -10.22 16.26 -0.75
C PRO A 252 -10.25 14.72 -0.74
N THR A 253 -9.63 14.15 0.27
CA THR A 253 -9.42 12.72 0.44
C THR A 253 -9.69 12.30 1.88
N PHE A 254 -10.27 11.13 2.12
CA PHE A 254 -10.33 10.56 3.47
C PHE A 254 -9.08 9.76 3.79
N THR A 255 -8.57 9.95 5.00
CA THR A 255 -7.58 9.07 5.64
C THR A 255 -8.23 8.40 6.85
N ASN A 256 -7.88 7.15 7.11
CA ASN A 256 -8.36 6.47 8.31
C ASN A 256 -7.67 7.07 9.53
N LEU A 257 -8.45 7.55 10.49
CA LEU A 257 -7.91 8.00 11.77
C LEU A 257 -7.83 6.81 12.72
N GLY A 258 -8.86 5.97 12.82
CA GLY A 258 -8.82 4.79 13.66
C GLY A 258 -10.07 3.90 13.59
N MET A 259 -10.03 2.80 14.32
CA MET A 259 -11.15 1.89 14.53
C MET A 259 -11.38 1.69 16.03
N PHE A 260 -12.62 1.75 16.45
CA PHE A 260 -13.03 1.74 17.86
C PHE A 260 -14.22 0.81 18.05
N LYS A 261 -14.32 0.16 19.22
CA LYS A 261 -15.54 -0.57 19.59
C LYS A 261 -16.72 0.40 19.65
N SER A 262 -17.89 -0.07 19.23
CA SER A 262 -19.12 0.71 19.28
C SER A 262 -19.45 1.12 20.72
N ALA A 263 -19.57 2.43 20.95
CA ALA A 263 -19.90 2.99 22.26
C ALA A 263 -20.57 4.35 22.08
N ASN A 264 -21.46 4.72 23.01
CA ASN A 264 -22.12 6.03 23.00
C ASN A 264 -21.15 7.19 23.27
N LYS A 265 -19.96 6.88 23.79
CA LYS A 265 -18.87 7.83 24.00
C LYS A 265 -17.57 7.18 23.58
N ILE A 266 -16.85 7.83 22.66
CA ILE A 266 -15.53 7.39 22.20
C ILE A 266 -14.54 8.52 22.47
N THR A 267 -13.44 8.22 23.14
CA THR A 267 -12.30 9.12 23.26
C THR A 267 -11.27 8.72 22.21
N ILE A 268 -10.89 9.66 21.35
CA ILE A 268 -9.80 9.54 20.39
C ILE A 268 -8.58 10.20 21.02
N PRO A 269 -7.56 9.44 21.43
CA PRO A 269 -6.35 10.02 22.01
C PRO A 269 -5.63 10.96 21.04
N ALA A 270 -4.97 11.98 21.56
CA ALA A 270 -4.15 12.92 20.77
C ALA A 270 -3.10 12.21 19.89
N ALA A 271 -2.61 11.05 20.32
CA ALA A 271 -1.68 10.20 19.58
C ALA A 271 -2.19 9.82 18.18
N TYR A 272 -3.50 9.66 18.00
CA TYR A 272 -4.10 9.33 16.70
C TYR A 272 -3.88 10.43 15.68
N PHE A 273 -4.02 11.71 16.07
CA PHE A 273 -3.78 12.85 15.19
C PHE A 273 -2.30 13.01 14.86
N ARG A 274 -1.41 12.78 15.83
CA ARG A 274 0.05 12.78 15.57
C ARG A 274 0.50 11.67 14.63
N ASN A 275 -0.30 10.62 14.41
CA ASN A 275 0.09 9.48 13.57
C ASN A 275 -0.85 9.28 12.38
N VAL A 276 -1.70 10.27 12.06
CA VAL A 276 -2.60 10.21 10.92
C VAL A 276 -1.82 10.03 9.61
N ASP A 277 -2.32 9.20 8.70
CA ASP A 277 -1.68 9.00 7.40
C ASP A 277 -1.98 10.18 6.45
N GLY A 278 -0.96 10.64 5.74
CA GLY A 278 -1.07 11.70 4.73
C GLY A 278 -0.42 13.02 5.13
N ALA A 279 0.58 13.42 4.34
CA ALA A 279 1.19 14.76 4.39
C ALA A 279 0.31 15.78 3.65
N GLY A 280 -0.88 16.07 4.19
CA GLY A 280 -1.80 17.01 3.56
C GLY A 280 -2.39 18.03 4.51
N ASN A 281 -3.23 18.89 3.95
CA ASN A 281 -3.82 20.00 4.68
C ASN A 281 -5.16 19.58 5.29
N TYR A 282 -5.26 19.68 6.62
CA TYR A 282 -6.44 19.31 7.40
C TYR A 282 -7.37 20.50 7.72
N LYS A 283 -7.18 21.68 7.10
CA LYS A 283 -8.10 22.82 7.26
C LYS A 283 -9.44 22.54 6.57
N ASN A 284 -10.54 22.95 7.22
CA ASN A 284 -11.92 22.67 6.79
C ASN A 284 -12.14 21.17 6.55
N SER A 285 -11.75 20.37 7.52
CA SER A 285 -11.87 18.92 7.49
C SER A 285 -13.30 18.47 7.81
N TYR A 286 -13.52 17.16 7.74
CA TYR A 286 -14.75 16.49 8.07
C TYR A 286 -14.40 15.16 8.75
N PHE A 287 -14.96 14.91 9.93
CA PHE A 287 -14.95 13.57 10.50
C PHE A 287 -16.09 12.78 9.89
N SER A 288 -15.79 11.60 9.37
CA SER A 288 -16.79 10.59 9.04
C SER A 288 -16.66 9.42 10.02
N VAL A 289 -17.77 9.11 10.70
CA VAL A 289 -17.92 7.95 11.56
C VAL A 289 -18.74 6.93 10.78
N GLU A 290 -18.13 5.79 10.51
CA GLU A 290 -18.68 4.75 9.66
C GLU A 290 -18.88 3.46 10.46
N ARG A 291 -20.03 2.82 10.29
CA ARG A 291 -20.25 1.43 10.70
C ARG A 291 -20.32 0.56 9.46
N ALA A 292 -19.46 -0.44 9.40
CA ALA A 292 -19.44 -1.41 8.31
C ALA A 292 -19.83 -2.82 8.79
N SER A 293 -20.51 -3.57 7.93
CA SER A 293 -20.75 -5.01 8.12
C SER A 293 -20.63 -5.76 6.79
N PHE A 294 -20.52 -7.09 6.86
CA PHE A 294 -20.61 -7.96 5.70
C PHE A 294 -21.87 -8.80 5.82
N GLU A 295 -22.68 -8.79 4.76
CA GLU A 295 -23.98 -9.44 4.71
C GLU A 295 -24.04 -10.39 3.52
N GLN A 296 -24.96 -11.35 3.59
CA GLN A 296 -25.29 -12.21 2.46
C GLN A 296 -26.57 -11.70 1.78
N ALA A 297 -26.55 -11.62 0.46
CA ALA A 297 -27.72 -11.23 -0.31
C ALA A 297 -28.85 -12.26 -0.16
N THR A 298 -30.09 -11.78 -0.30
CA THR A 298 -31.30 -12.62 -0.26
C THR A 298 -31.88 -12.79 -1.66
N ASN A 299 -32.87 -13.68 -1.83
CA ASN A 299 -33.55 -13.91 -3.12
C ASN A 299 -32.59 -14.18 -4.29
N VAL A 300 -31.51 -14.92 -4.01
CA VAL A 300 -30.43 -15.18 -4.96
C VAL A 300 -30.88 -16.25 -5.98
N THR A 301 -30.79 -15.91 -7.27
CA THR A 301 -31.08 -16.81 -8.39
C THR A 301 -30.07 -16.59 -9.53
N GLY A 302 -29.86 -17.62 -10.36
CA GLY A 302 -28.98 -17.54 -11.52
C GLY A 302 -27.50 -17.83 -11.23
N PHE A 303 -26.60 -17.18 -11.97
CA PHE A 303 -25.20 -17.56 -12.08
C PHE A 303 -24.42 -17.53 -10.75
N TYR A 304 -24.65 -16.53 -9.91
CA TYR A 304 -24.02 -16.45 -8.59
C TYR A 304 -24.94 -17.09 -7.55
N PRO A 305 -24.67 -18.32 -7.06
CA PRO A 305 -25.53 -19.00 -6.09
C PRO A 305 -25.44 -18.39 -4.68
N ILE A 306 -24.37 -17.64 -4.41
CA ILE A 306 -24.12 -16.93 -3.16
C ILE A 306 -23.50 -15.60 -3.54
N VAL A 307 -24.04 -14.51 -3.01
CA VAL A 307 -23.50 -13.16 -3.15
C VAL A 307 -23.30 -12.58 -1.75
N ASN A 308 -22.06 -12.23 -1.43
CA ASN A 308 -21.72 -11.50 -0.20
C ASN A 308 -21.43 -10.05 -0.57
N TYR A 309 -21.87 -9.12 0.26
CA TYR A 309 -21.71 -7.71 0.00
C TYR A 309 -21.43 -6.95 1.32
N GLY A 310 -20.74 -5.83 1.21
CA GLY A 310 -20.51 -4.94 2.35
C GLY A 310 -21.67 -3.98 2.54
N THR A 311 -21.98 -3.62 3.79
CA THR A 311 -22.83 -2.46 4.09
C THR A 311 -22.04 -1.43 4.86
N VAL A 312 -22.30 -0.15 4.60
CA VAL A 312 -21.72 0.96 5.37
C VAL A 312 -22.81 1.99 5.66
N TYR A 313 -22.92 2.40 6.92
CA TYR A 313 -23.67 3.61 7.30
C TYR A 313 -22.67 4.66 7.78
N SER A 314 -22.72 5.87 7.23
CA SER A 314 -21.83 6.98 7.62
C SER A 314 -22.60 8.14 8.24
N ASP A 315 -22.02 8.80 9.23
CA ASP A 315 -22.44 10.13 9.69
C ASP A 315 -21.22 10.96 10.10
N GLY A 316 -21.36 12.27 10.30
CA GLY A 316 -20.19 13.10 10.56
C GLY A 316 -20.46 14.61 10.69
N LYS A 317 -19.40 15.35 11.04
CA LYS A 317 -19.41 16.81 11.23
C LYS A 317 -18.16 17.47 10.67
N TYR A 318 -18.26 18.75 10.32
CA TYR A 318 -17.10 19.54 9.90
C TYR A 318 -16.19 19.86 11.08
N ILE A 319 -14.89 19.89 10.80
CA ILE A 319 -13.86 20.14 11.80
C ILE A 319 -12.91 21.23 11.34
N ASN A 320 -12.66 22.16 12.25
CA ASN A 320 -11.60 23.15 12.13
C ASN A 320 -10.55 22.84 13.18
N PHE A 321 -9.34 22.48 12.77
CA PHE A 321 -8.24 22.31 13.72
C PHE A 321 -7.68 23.67 14.14
N SER A 322 -7.44 23.85 15.45
CA SER A 322 -6.84 25.07 15.99
C SER A 322 -5.37 25.25 15.62
N SER A 323 -4.70 24.16 15.25
CA SER A 323 -3.32 24.11 14.75
C SER A 323 -3.22 23.11 13.60
N ASP A 324 -2.16 23.22 12.79
CA ASP A 324 -1.86 22.22 11.78
C ASP A 324 -1.46 20.89 12.46
N ILE A 325 -1.80 19.77 11.82
CA ILE A 325 -1.43 18.44 12.29
C ILE A 325 -0.05 18.09 11.75
N ASP A 326 0.94 17.99 12.65
CA ASP A 326 2.26 17.45 12.32
C ASP A 326 2.27 15.93 12.47
N ALA A 327 2.03 15.25 11.36
CA ALA A 327 1.94 13.79 11.33
C ALA A 327 3.33 13.13 11.34
N ASN A 328 3.58 12.33 12.35
CA ASN A 328 4.73 11.45 12.48
C ASN A 328 4.76 10.45 11.31
N LYS A 329 5.89 10.39 10.61
CA LYS A 329 6.13 9.51 9.45
C LYS A 329 6.62 8.11 9.85
N GLY A 330 6.75 7.84 11.15
CA GLY A 330 7.33 6.63 11.70
C GLY A 330 8.80 6.81 12.05
N ILE A 331 9.45 5.70 12.36
CA ILE A 331 10.87 5.67 12.70
C ILE A 331 11.64 5.28 11.46
N ILE A 332 12.49 6.19 11.00
CA ILE A 332 13.37 5.96 9.85
C ILE A 332 14.81 6.12 10.34
N ILE A 333 15.58 5.05 10.30
CA ILE A 333 17.03 5.08 10.49
C ILE A 333 17.64 5.11 9.10
N LYS A 334 18.43 6.15 8.84
CA LYS A 334 19.21 6.26 7.61
C LYS A 334 20.69 6.19 7.98
N SER A 335 21.41 5.33 7.30
CA SER A 335 22.85 5.27 7.38
C SER A 335 23.42 5.43 5.97
N THR A 336 24.58 6.07 5.89
CA THR A 336 25.33 6.20 4.65
C THR A 336 26.50 5.26 4.69
N VAL A 337 26.56 4.37 3.71
CA VAL A 337 27.55 3.30 3.64
C VAL A 337 28.32 3.51 2.36
N LYS A 338 29.64 3.58 2.50
CA LYS A 338 30.52 3.58 1.33
C LYS A 338 30.92 2.14 1.06
N ASN A 339 30.57 1.65 -0.11
CA ASN A 339 31.03 0.35 -0.59
C ASN A 339 31.71 0.50 -1.96
N PHE A 340 32.00 -0.64 -2.58
CA PHE A 340 32.65 -0.71 -3.88
C PHE A 340 31.94 0.09 -4.99
N SER A 341 30.61 0.11 -5.00
CA SER A 341 29.82 0.73 -6.07
C SER A 341 29.53 2.21 -5.81
N GLY A 342 29.95 2.76 -4.67
CA GLY A 342 29.79 4.17 -4.30
C GLY A 342 29.20 4.36 -2.91
N ILE A 343 28.49 5.47 -2.74
CA ILE A 343 27.80 5.82 -1.51
C ILE A 343 26.35 5.36 -1.61
N TYR A 344 25.90 4.54 -0.66
CA TYR A 344 24.55 4.02 -0.58
C TYR A 344 23.88 4.49 0.70
N ASN A 345 22.59 4.79 0.59
CA ASN A 345 21.75 5.05 1.75
C ASN A 345 21.01 3.77 2.10
N GLU A 346 21.23 3.29 3.31
CA GLU A 346 20.40 2.26 3.89
C GLU A 346 19.25 2.88 4.62
N GLU A 347 18.15 2.14 4.68
CA GLU A 347 16.97 2.57 5.39
C GLU A 347 16.38 1.39 6.16
N PHE A 348 16.26 1.57 7.47
CA PHE A 348 15.37 0.79 8.31
C PHE A 348 14.14 1.65 8.60
N THR A 349 12.98 1.17 8.21
CA THR A 349 11.70 1.88 8.33
C THR A 349 10.75 1.08 9.21
N LYS A 350 10.30 1.68 10.30
CA LYS A 350 9.08 1.29 11.01
C LYS A 350 8.00 2.33 10.73
N PRO A 351 6.84 1.95 10.16
CA PRO A 351 5.74 2.88 9.95
C PRO A 351 5.26 3.51 11.27
N ASN A 352 4.56 4.63 11.20
CA ASN A 352 4.05 5.33 12.38
C ASN A 352 3.08 4.46 13.21
N ALA A 353 2.73 4.95 14.40
CA ALA A 353 1.94 4.18 15.36
C ALA A 353 0.53 3.83 14.86
N LEU A 354 -0.04 4.54 13.89
CA LEU A 354 -1.33 4.15 13.31
C LEU A 354 -1.18 3.02 12.28
N GLN A 355 -0.01 2.94 11.65
CA GLN A 355 0.29 1.99 10.59
C GLN A 355 1.04 0.75 11.06
N SER A 356 1.67 0.77 12.23
CA SER A 356 2.53 -0.29 12.77
C SER A 356 2.21 -0.57 14.23
N MET A 357 2.11 -1.85 14.60
CA MET A 357 1.96 -2.30 15.99
C MET A 357 3.28 -2.15 16.78
N PRO A 358 3.22 -1.97 18.11
CA PRO A 358 4.42 -1.99 18.96
C PRO A 358 5.07 -3.38 18.98
N PHE A 359 6.39 -3.43 19.14
CA PHE A 359 7.15 -4.69 19.11
C PHE A 359 6.75 -5.67 20.22
N ASN A 360 6.32 -5.16 21.38
CA ASN A 360 5.85 -5.97 22.51
C ASN A 360 4.59 -6.81 22.20
N GLN A 361 3.90 -6.55 21.09
CA GLN A 361 2.75 -7.35 20.65
C GLN A 361 3.15 -8.55 19.79
N ILE A 362 4.42 -8.69 19.43
CA ILE A 362 4.91 -9.88 18.73
C ILE A 362 4.97 -11.03 19.73
N LYS A 363 4.28 -12.14 19.41
CA LYS A 363 4.19 -13.33 20.26
C LYS A 363 4.85 -14.54 19.61
N ASN A 364 4.57 -14.79 18.33
CA ASN A 364 5.14 -15.91 17.58
C ASN A 364 5.44 -15.47 16.14
N ILE A 365 6.67 -15.75 15.66
CA ILE A 365 7.13 -15.39 14.32
C ILE A 365 7.04 -16.62 13.40
N GLY A 366 6.28 -16.53 12.31
CA GLY A 366 6.30 -17.51 11.22
C GLY A 366 7.24 -17.08 10.10
N VAL A 367 8.05 -17.98 9.55
CA VAL A 367 8.91 -17.68 8.39
C VAL A 367 8.18 -18.04 7.10
N LEU A 368 7.73 -17.03 6.35
CA LEU A 368 6.97 -17.21 5.13
C LEU A 368 7.86 -17.39 3.90
N SER A 369 8.92 -16.59 3.82
CA SER A 369 9.87 -16.56 2.70
C SER A 369 11.26 -16.36 3.24
N PHE A 370 12.20 -17.20 2.83
CA PHE A 370 13.60 -17.07 3.21
C PHE A 370 14.44 -17.65 2.08
N GLY A 371 15.31 -16.86 1.47
CA GLY A 371 16.10 -17.35 0.35
C GLY A 371 17.12 -16.36 -0.18
N VAL A 372 17.84 -16.81 -1.20
CA VAL A 372 18.81 -16.03 -1.95
C VAL A 372 18.32 -15.87 -3.38
N VAL A 373 18.46 -14.67 -3.93
CA VAL A 373 18.29 -14.41 -5.36
C VAL A 373 19.48 -13.64 -5.89
N GLY A 374 19.73 -13.67 -7.18
CA GLY A 374 20.79 -12.86 -7.72
C GLY A 374 20.95 -12.91 -9.22
N SER A 375 21.44 -11.79 -9.75
CA SER A 375 21.95 -11.69 -11.11
C SER A 375 23.47 -11.80 -11.04
N LEU A 376 23.98 -12.91 -11.55
CA LEU A 376 25.37 -13.34 -11.41
C LEU A 376 26.29 -12.80 -12.52
N GLN A 377 25.73 -12.09 -13.49
CA GLN A 377 26.47 -11.53 -14.62
C GLN A 377 26.16 -10.05 -14.80
N ASN A 378 27.18 -9.28 -15.14
CA ASN A 378 27.03 -7.88 -15.53
C ASN A 378 28.12 -7.53 -16.56
N SER A 379 27.80 -6.66 -17.51
CA SER A 379 28.76 -6.20 -18.51
C SER A 379 28.59 -4.72 -18.78
N ALA A 380 29.71 -4.01 -18.89
CA ALA A 380 29.74 -2.59 -19.24
C ALA A 380 30.76 -2.36 -20.35
N SER A 381 30.42 -1.53 -21.33
CA SER A 381 31.32 -1.16 -22.44
C SER A 381 31.52 0.34 -22.48
N LYS A 382 32.76 0.78 -22.74
CA LYS A 382 33.10 2.18 -22.97
C LYS A 382 33.80 2.33 -24.31
N THR A 383 33.17 3.07 -25.22
CA THR A 383 33.77 3.47 -26.50
C THR A 383 34.51 4.79 -26.32
N LYS A 384 35.81 4.82 -26.64
CA LYS A 384 36.59 6.06 -26.83
C LYS A 384 36.71 6.30 -28.33
N TYR A 385 36.40 7.53 -28.76
CA TYR A 385 36.65 7.98 -30.13
C TYR A 385 38.02 8.66 -30.19
N SER A 386 38.89 8.18 -31.06
CA SER A 386 40.09 8.89 -31.51
C SER A 386 39.79 9.42 -32.92
N GLY A 387 40.06 10.70 -33.19
CA GLY A 387 39.66 11.36 -34.44
C GLY A 387 40.01 10.59 -35.73
N ASN A 388 39.27 10.90 -36.80
CA ASN A 388 39.24 10.25 -38.12
C ASN A 388 38.88 8.74 -38.11
N ASP A 389 37.65 8.45 -37.69
CA ASP A 389 36.95 7.16 -37.82
C ASP A 389 37.47 5.96 -37.02
N SER A 390 38.36 6.17 -36.04
CA SER A 390 38.82 5.11 -35.14
C SER A 390 38.12 5.17 -33.77
N TYR A 391 37.58 4.03 -33.32
CA TYR A 391 37.02 3.90 -31.97
C TYR A 391 37.58 2.67 -31.26
N THR A 392 37.80 2.78 -29.96
CA THR A 392 38.20 1.67 -29.10
C THR A 392 37.10 1.40 -28.07
N THR A 393 36.44 0.25 -28.17
CA THR A 393 35.46 -0.21 -27.18
C THR A 393 36.16 -1.10 -26.15
N ASN A 394 36.24 -0.63 -24.92
CA ASN A 394 36.69 -1.43 -23.78
C ASN A 394 35.48 -2.01 -23.07
N SER A 395 35.34 -3.33 -23.07
CA SER A 395 34.26 -4.03 -22.37
C SER A 395 34.79 -4.75 -21.14
N ILE A 396 34.11 -4.58 -20.01
CA ILE A 396 34.30 -5.37 -18.81
C ILE A 396 33.08 -6.26 -18.65
N SER A 397 33.32 -7.56 -18.47
CA SER A 397 32.31 -8.52 -18.08
C SER A 397 32.69 -9.10 -16.72
N LEU A 398 31.73 -9.10 -15.81
CA LEU A 398 31.81 -9.79 -14.54
C LEU A 398 30.88 -10.99 -14.60
N LYS A 399 31.40 -12.14 -14.20
CA LYS A 399 30.63 -13.36 -14.02
C LYS A 399 30.99 -13.97 -12.69
N PHE A 400 29.97 -14.22 -11.88
CA PHE A 400 30.11 -15.05 -10.70
C PHE A 400 30.33 -16.49 -11.17
N PRO A 401 31.26 -17.25 -10.58
CA PRO A 401 31.34 -18.67 -10.90
C PRO A 401 30.06 -19.37 -10.46
N GLN A 402 29.58 -20.32 -11.26
CA GLN A 402 28.50 -21.19 -10.80
C GLN A 402 29.03 -22.05 -9.65
N LEU A 403 28.34 -22.03 -8.52
CA LEU A 403 28.73 -22.78 -7.33
C LEU A 403 27.72 -23.91 -7.07
N PRO A 404 28.15 -25.02 -6.41
CA PRO A 404 27.25 -26.10 -6.01
C PRO A 404 26.12 -25.60 -5.10
N ASN A 405 25.00 -26.32 -5.10
CA ASN A 405 23.84 -25.98 -4.27
C ASN A 405 24.17 -26.04 -2.77
N GLU A 406 25.08 -26.93 -2.39
CA GLU A 406 25.51 -27.16 -1.01
C GLU A 406 26.18 -25.91 -0.41
N GLU A 407 26.97 -25.19 -1.22
CA GLU A 407 27.60 -23.94 -0.76
C GLU A 407 26.53 -22.84 -0.51
N TRP A 408 25.51 -22.76 -1.36
CA TRP A 408 24.39 -21.85 -1.15
C TRP A 408 23.52 -22.23 0.05
N ASP A 409 23.30 -23.52 0.28
CA ASP A 409 22.56 -24.03 1.42
C ASP A 409 23.27 -23.73 2.74
N GLU A 410 24.60 -23.83 2.78
CA GLU A 410 25.40 -23.44 3.95
C GLU A 410 25.27 -21.95 4.27
N VAL A 411 25.35 -21.09 3.25
CA VAL A 411 25.13 -19.64 3.40
C VAL A 411 23.72 -19.32 3.89
N LEU A 412 22.70 -19.94 3.30
CA LEU A 412 21.31 -19.75 3.73
C LEU A 412 21.09 -20.22 5.17
N ASN A 413 21.66 -21.36 5.56
CA ASN A 413 21.59 -21.86 6.92
C ASN A 413 22.28 -20.92 7.92
N ASN A 414 23.47 -20.43 7.58
CA ASN A 414 24.21 -19.47 8.41
C ASN A 414 23.41 -18.16 8.59
N LEU A 415 22.84 -17.62 7.50
CA LEU A 415 21.99 -16.43 7.57
C LEU A 415 20.73 -16.69 8.41
N TYR A 416 20.08 -17.84 8.21
CA TYR A 416 18.88 -18.21 8.97
C TYR A 416 19.16 -18.27 10.46
N VAL A 417 20.18 -19.03 10.89
CA VAL A 417 20.54 -19.17 12.31
C VAL A 417 20.87 -17.83 12.94
N LYS A 418 21.70 -17.00 12.29
CA LYS A 418 22.14 -15.72 12.86
C LYS A 418 21.02 -14.69 12.91
N LEU A 419 20.25 -14.54 11.82
CA LEU A 419 19.18 -13.55 11.77
C LEU A 419 18.01 -13.91 12.70
N THR A 420 17.63 -15.18 12.75
CA THR A 420 16.54 -15.64 13.65
C THR A 420 16.95 -15.55 15.12
N LYS A 421 18.24 -15.76 15.44
CA LYS A 421 18.76 -15.49 16.78
C LYS A 421 18.62 -14.02 17.16
N VAL A 422 19.05 -13.08 16.31
CA VAL A 422 18.90 -11.64 16.57
C VAL A 422 17.43 -11.28 16.81
N LEU A 423 16.52 -11.74 15.95
CA LEU A 423 15.09 -11.48 16.11
C LEU A 423 14.52 -12.08 17.40
N THR A 424 14.96 -13.28 17.80
CA THR A 424 14.54 -13.91 19.07
C THR A 424 15.01 -13.10 20.26
N ASP A 425 16.31 -12.75 20.29
CA ASP A 425 16.93 -12.01 21.40
C ASP A 425 16.31 -10.61 21.54
N GLU A 426 16.03 -9.95 20.40
CA GLU A 426 15.53 -8.57 20.40
C GLU A 426 14.01 -8.48 20.56
N LEU A 427 13.23 -9.43 20.05
CA LEU A 427 11.77 -9.35 20.10
C LEU A 427 11.15 -10.24 21.19
N ASN A 428 11.95 -11.10 21.82
CA ASN A 428 11.49 -12.08 22.80
C ASN A 428 10.30 -12.92 22.28
N ALA A 429 10.35 -13.30 21.01
CA ALA A 429 9.28 -14.00 20.33
C ALA A 429 9.78 -15.33 19.74
N PRO A 430 9.22 -16.49 20.15
CA PRO A 430 9.56 -17.77 19.54
C PRO A 430 9.13 -17.86 18.07
N TYR A 431 9.75 -18.80 17.37
CA TYR A 431 9.39 -19.13 15.99
C TYR A 431 8.34 -20.24 15.94
N VAL A 432 7.37 -20.08 15.03
CA VAL A 432 6.44 -21.15 14.66
C VAL A 432 7.21 -22.18 13.80
N PRO A 433 7.03 -23.49 14.04
CA PRO A 433 7.64 -24.52 13.20
C PRO A 433 7.34 -24.32 11.72
N GLN A 434 8.36 -24.49 10.87
CA GLN A 434 8.25 -24.23 9.44
C GLN A 434 7.15 -25.07 8.78
N GLU A 435 6.98 -26.31 9.23
CA GLU A 435 5.98 -27.26 8.72
C GLU A 435 4.56 -26.75 8.92
N LYS A 436 4.28 -26.02 10.01
CA LYS A 436 2.97 -25.41 10.25
C LYS A 436 2.68 -24.25 9.28
N ILE A 437 3.73 -23.58 8.80
CA ILE A 437 3.59 -22.53 7.79
C ILE A 437 3.34 -23.16 6.43
N THR A 438 4.20 -24.10 6.02
CA THR A 438 4.20 -24.68 4.66
C THR A 438 3.04 -25.65 4.41
N SER A 439 2.50 -26.31 5.44
CA SER A 439 1.31 -27.17 5.34
C SER A 439 -0.03 -26.43 5.40
N SER A 440 -0.01 -25.11 5.63
CA SER A 440 -1.24 -24.31 5.66
C SER A 440 -1.85 -24.17 4.26
N LYS A 441 -3.19 -24.17 4.17
CA LYS A 441 -3.91 -23.98 2.90
C LYS A 441 -3.72 -22.58 2.35
N ALA A 442 -3.44 -21.62 3.23
CA ALA A 442 -3.07 -20.27 2.87
C ALA A 442 -1.72 -20.20 2.14
N TYR A 443 -0.74 -21.03 2.51
CA TYR A 443 0.57 -21.05 1.87
C TYR A 443 0.53 -21.51 0.41
N GLU A 444 -0.27 -22.55 0.11
CA GLU A 444 -0.46 -23.06 -1.25
C GLU A 444 -1.00 -22.00 -2.24
N ARG A 445 -1.69 -20.98 -1.72
CA ARG A 445 -2.32 -19.91 -2.51
C ARG A 445 -1.39 -18.72 -2.78
N LEU A 446 -0.19 -18.70 -2.20
CA LEU A 446 0.74 -17.59 -2.38
C LEU A 446 1.31 -17.58 -3.79
N MET A 447 1.30 -16.41 -4.42
CA MET A 447 2.01 -16.18 -5.68
C MET A 447 3.51 -16.32 -5.44
N ARG A 448 4.13 -17.30 -6.09
CA ARG A 448 5.58 -17.50 -6.03
C ARG A 448 6.29 -16.47 -6.90
N PHE A 449 7.40 -15.91 -6.43
CA PHE A 449 8.24 -15.01 -7.23
C PHE A 449 8.95 -15.76 -8.37
N SER A 450 9.39 -16.98 -8.09
CA SER A 450 9.89 -17.94 -9.07
C SER A 450 9.14 -19.26 -8.93
N LYS A 451 8.87 -19.93 -10.06
CA LYS A 451 8.17 -21.23 -10.03
C LYS A 451 9.03 -22.32 -9.38
N ASP A 452 10.35 -22.23 -9.55
CA ASP A 452 11.35 -23.22 -9.11
C ASP A 452 12.66 -22.55 -8.67
N ASP A 453 13.45 -23.27 -7.86
CA ASP A 453 14.85 -22.95 -7.59
C ASP A 453 15.65 -22.94 -8.90
N LYS A 454 16.54 -21.97 -9.06
CA LYS A 454 17.43 -21.82 -10.22
C LYS A 454 18.85 -21.60 -9.72
N ASN A 455 19.79 -22.38 -10.22
CA ASN A 455 21.22 -22.15 -10.01
C ASN A 455 21.93 -22.34 -11.34
N THR A 456 22.04 -21.26 -12.10
CA THR A 456 22.71 -21.22 -13.41
C THR A 456 23.89 -20.25 -13.35
N GLU A 457 24.72 -20.22 -14.38
CA GLU A 457 25.81 -19.25 -14.50
C GLU A 457 25.35 -17.77 -14.45
N ALA A 458 24.08 -17.50 -14.72
CA ALA A 458 23.54 -16.14 -14.83
C ALA A 458 22.63 -15.74 -13.67
N VAL A 459 21.96 -16.71 -13.04
CA VAL A 459 20.92 -16.45 -12.05
C VAL A 459 20.98 -17.47 -10.93
N ILE A 460 20.90 -16.98 -9.69
CA ILE A 460 20.59 -17.79 -8.52
C ILE A 460 19.20 -17.40 -7.98
N SER A 461 18.42 -18.39 -7.59
CA SER A 461 17.15 -18.27 -6.88
C SER A 461 17.01 -19.54 -6.07
N ARG A 462 17.20 -19.48 -4.76
CA ARG A 462 17.15 -20.67 -3.90
C ARG A 462 16.48 -20.38 -2.56
N GLY A 463 15.45 -21.16 -2.26
CA GLY A 463 14.73 -21.13 -0.99
C GLY A 463 15.44 -21.91 0.12
N TYR A 464 15.46 -21.39 1.34
CA TYR A 464 15.94 -22.15 2.49
C TYR A 464 14.98 -23.29 2.82
N LYS A 465 15.47 -24.54 2.80
CA LYS A 465 14.67 -25.76 3.09
C LYS A 465 13.34 -25.81 2.33
N GLY A 466 13.35 -25.44 1.05
CA GLY A 466 12.18 -25.48 0.17
C GLY A 466 11.15 -24.38 0.42
N LEU A 467 11.46 -23.34 1.19
CA LEU A 467 10.61 -22.16 1.31
C LEU A 467 10.53 -21.41 -0.01
N ASN A 468 9.32 -21.06 -0.43
CA ASN A 468 9.12 -20.20 -1.59
C ASN A 468 9.78 -18.83 -1.36
N ILE A 469 10.45 -18.33 -2.41
CA ILE A 469 10.84 -16.92 -2.47
C ILE A 469 9.61 -16.14 -2.92
N ILE A 470 9.17 -15.20 -2.09
CA ILE A 470 8.05 -14.32 -2.39
C ILE A 470 8.59 -12.92 -2.62
N GLY A 471 8.03 -12.23 -3.61
CA GLY A 471 8.45 -10.88 -3.96
C GLY A 471 8.44 -9.95 -2.74
N PHE A 472 9.53 -9.20 -2.58
CA PHE A 472 9.57 -7.96 -1.80
C PHE A 472 9.03 -6.86 -2.71
N THR A 473 7.78 -6.96 -3.15
CA THR A 473 7.16 -5.81 -3.79
C THR A 473 7.12 -4.71 -2.73
N SER A 474 7.62 -3.52 -3.07
CA SER A 474 7.39 -2.35 -2.24
C SER A 474 5.90 -2.32 -1.99
N LEU A 475 5.56 -2.17 -0.72
CA LEU A 475 4.27 -2.51 -0.15
C LEU A 475 3.10 -1.62 -0.65
N THR A 476 3.23 -0.92 -1.78
CA THR A 476 2.13 -0.25 -2.48
C THR A 476 0.97 -1.18 -2.83
N GLU A 477 1.16 -2.50 -2.85
CA GLU A 477 0.09 -3.47 -3.11
C GLU A 477 -0.54 -4.09 -1.84
N GLU A 478 0.12 -4.02 -0.68
CA GLU A 478 -0.37 -4.68 0.56
C GLU A 478 -0.42 -3.72 1.78
N SER A 479 0.03 -2.46 1.63
CA SER A 479 0.20 -1.46 2.70
C SER A 479 -0.46 -0.11 2.47
N SER A 480 -1.26 0.07 1.42
CA SER A 480 -2.26 1.12 1.51
C SER A 480 -3.13 0.76 2.72
N GLY A 481 -3.21 1.65 3.72
CA GLY A 481 -3.94 1.48 4.98
C GLY A 481 -5.46 1.38 4.80
N THR A 482 -5.87 0.52 3.88
CA THR A 482 -7.17 0.48 3.23
C THR A 482 -7.67 -0.94 2.99
N ASN A 483 -6.82 -1.97 3.18
CA ASN A 483 -7.21 -3.37 3.03
C ASN A 483 -8.27 -3.70 4.07
N ALA A 484 -9.53 -3.75 3.66
CA ALA A 484 -10.63 -4.09 4.52
C ALA A 484 -10.44 -5.52 5.05
N ALA A 485 -11.08 -5.74 6.19
CA ALA A 485 -11.10 -6.98 6.94
C ALA A 485 -11.50 -8.19 6.12
N SER A 486 -10.55 -8.81 5.41
CA SER A 486 -10.77 -10.08 4.73
C SER A 486 -10.09 -11.21 5.50
N PRO A 487 -10.85 -12.13 6.12
CA PRO A 487 -10.28 -13.38 6.66
C PRO A 487 -9.67 -14.26 5.56
N ASN A 488 -9.74 -13.87 4.28
CA ASN A 488 -9.16 -14.61 3.17
C ASN A 488 -7.83 -14.06 2.66
N ASN A 489 -7.33 -12.91 3.14
CA ASN A 489 -5.96 -12.47 2.82
C ASN A 489 -5.00 -13.62 3.14
N SER A 490 -4.24 -14.12 2.15
CA SER A 490 -3.45 -15.33 2.32
C SER A 490 -2.45 -15.23 3.47
N THR A 491 -1.89 -14.06 3.73
CA THR A 491 -0.97 -13.85 4.85
C THR A 491 -1.71 -13.80 6.19
N VAL A 492 -2.90 -13.18 6.27
CA VAL A 492 -3.74 -13.19 7.49
C VAL A 492 -4.29 -14.58 7.78
N ALA A 493 -4.79 -15.29 6.76
CA ALA A 493 -5.25 -16.66 6.86
C ALA A 493 -4.09 -17.59 7.28
N LEU A 494 -2.89 -17.36 6.76
CA LEU A 494 -1.69 -18.10 7.17
C LEU A 494 -1.36 -17.87 8.64
N MET A 495 -1.37 -16.62 9.12
CA MET A 495 -1.21 -16.30 10.54
C MET A 495 -2.24 -17.05 11.42
N GLN A 496 -3.50 -17.11 11.00
CA GLN A 496 -4.57 -17.83 11.71
C GLN A 496 -4.38 -19.35 11.69
N GLU A 497 -4.09 -19.93 10.52
CA GLU A 497 -3.92 -21.37 10.33
C GLU A 497 -2.66 -21.90 11.03
N SER A 498 -1.58 -21.11 11.08
CA SER A 498 -0.30 -21.52 11.66
C SER A 498 -0.11 -21.13 13.12
N GLY A 499 -0.91 -20.19 13.64
CA GLY A 499 -0.74 -19.60 14.97
C GLY A 499 0.36 -18.53 15.07
N ALA A 500 0.89 -18.06 13.93
CA ALA A 500 1.82 -16.94 13.90
C ALA A 500 1.06 -15.62 14.06
N ASN A 501 1.63 -14.64 14.77
CA ASN A 501 1.08 -13.28 14.79
C ASN A 501 2.03 -12.23 14.20
N ALA A 502 3.23 -12.66 13.82
CA ALA A 502 4.12 -11.93 12.94
C ALA A 502 4.67 -12.87 11.85
N ILE A 503 4.88 -12.35 10.65
CA ILE A 503 5.34 -13.11 9.50
C ILE A 503 6.62 -12.48 8.94
N LEU A 504 7.67 -13.28 8.90
CA LEU A 504 9.00 -12.88 8.44
C LEU A 504 9.18 -13.23 6.96
N LYS A 505 9.67 -12.25 6.20
CA LYS A 505 10.21 -12.43 4.85
C LYS A 505 11.67 -11.97 4.84
N VAL A 506 12.54 -12.82 4.31
CA VAL A 506 13.98 -12.54 4.15
C VAL A 506 14.40 -12.86 2.73
N LYS A 507 15.18 -11.96 2.13
CA LYS A 507 15.85 -12.19 0.85
C LYS A 507 17.27 -11.65 0.94
N LEU A 508 18.24 -12.53 0.68
CA LEU A 508 19.59 -12.12 0.36
C LEU A 508 19.70 -11.96 -1.17
N GLU A 509 19.97 -10.76 -1.63
CA GLU A 509 20.19 -10.49 -3.05
C GLU A 509 21.68 -10.40 -3.34
N MET A 510 22.16 -11.19 -4.30
CA MET A 510 23.53 -11.16 -4.79
C MET A 510 23.56 -10.51 -6.17
N ALA A 511 24.30 -9.41 -6.32
CA ALA A 511 24.39 -8.72 -7.61
C ALA A 511 25.85 -8.51 -8.03
N ALA A 512 26.17 -8.90 -9.26
CA ALA A 512 27.38 -8.45 -9.94
C ALA A 512 27.27 -6.95 -10.27
N ARG A 513 28.16 -6.12 -9.75
CA ARG A 513 28.16 -4.67 -9.97
C ARG A 513 29.49 -4.20 -10.55
N ILE A 514 29.41 -3.37 -11.58
CA ILE A 514 30.56 -2.66 -12.18
C ILE A 514 30.49 -1.21 -11.72
N GLY A 515 31.56 -0.73 -11.07
CA GLY A 515 31.69 0.62 -10.56
C GLY A 515 32.93 1.33 -11.10
N LYS A 516 33.02 2.65 -10.88
CA LYS A 516 34.25 3.42 -11.12
C LYS A 516 35.07 3.48 -9.84
N SER A 517 36.27 2.91 -9.87
CA SER A 517 37.25 3.02 -8.78
C SER A 517 38.55 3.59 -9.35
N TRP A 518 39.02 4.72 -8.81
CA TRP A 518 40.30 5.35 -9.16
C TRP A 518 40.58 5.50 -10.66
N GLY A 519 39.57 5.89 -11.46
CA GLY A 519 39.71 6.12 -12.90
C GLY A 519 39.63 4.86 -13.78
N SER A 520 39.50 3.67 -13.19
CA SER A 520 39.27 2.39 -13.88
C SER A 520 37.87 1.82 -13.55
N TYR A 521 37.31 1.03 -14.46
CA TYR A 521 36.14 0.22 -14.13
C TYR A 521 36.62 -1.05 -13.45
N ASP A 522 36.02 -1.36 -12.32
CA ASP A 522 36.29 -2.58 -11.57
C ASP A 522 34.95 -3.21 -11.18
N GLY A 523 34.96 -4.49 -10.80
CA GLY A 523 33.79 -5.25 -10.45
C GLY A 523 33.75 -5.74 -9.01
N SER A 524 32.55 -5.95 -8.49
CA SER A 524 32.33 -6.57 -7.17
C SER A 524 31.00 -7.31 -7.13
N PHE A 525 30.95 -8.36 -6.32
CA PHE A 525 29.69 -8.99 -5.95
C PHE A 525 29.18 -8.36 -4.67
N VAL A 526 28.01 -7.73 -4.74
CA VAL A 526 27.44 -6.98 -3.63
C VAL A 526 26.25 -7.74 -3.06
N PRO A 527 26.32 -8.19 -1.79
CA PRO A 527 25.17 -8.76 -1.11
C PRO A 527 24.25 -7.63 -0.62
N THR A 528 22.94 -7.85 -0.68
CA THR A 528 21.94 -6.96 -0.10
C THR A 528 20.92 -7.77 0.68
N LEU A 529 20.84 -7.55 1.98
CA LEU A 529 19.87 -8.17 2.87
C LEU A 529 18.58 -7.34 2.89
N TYR A 530 17.47 -7.97 2.52
CA TYR A 530 16.13 -7.42 2.69
C TYR A 530 15.42 -8.20 3.80
N VAL A 531 14.90 -7.50 4.81
CA VAL A 531 14.11 -8.09 5.89
C VAL A 531 12.82 -7.31 6.05
N GLU A 532 11.72 -8.05 6.14
CA GLU A 532 10.39 -7.52 6.40
C GLU A 532 9.68 -8.36 7.44
N LEU A 533 9.11 -7.70 8.45
CA LEU A 533 8.28 -8.33 9.46
C LEU A 533 6.87 -7.76 9.41
N ILE A 534 5.92 -8.62 9.03
CA ILE A 534 4.51 -8.31 8.80
C ILE A 534 3.72 -8.68 10.05
N GLY A 535 2.74 -7.87 10.43
CA GLY A 535 1.74 -8.18 11.46
C GLY A 535 0.32 -8.09 10.92
N ASN A 536 -0.66 -8.34 11.79
CA ASN A 536 -2.08 -8.20 11.50
C ASN A 536 -2.76 -7.16 12.40
N LYS A 537 -3.46 -6.20 11.80
CA LYS A 537 -4.32 -5.23 12.51
C LYS A 537 -5.69 -5.84 12.81
N PRO A 538 -6.41 -5.33 13.84
CA PRO A 538 -7.84 -5.59 14.01
C PRO A 538 -8.61 -5.38 12.71
N GLY A 539 -9.61 -6.24 12.47
CA GLY A 539 -10.32 -6.27 11.21
C GLY A 539 -9.43 -6.73 10.06
N TYR A 540 -8.73 -7.86 10.21
CA TYR A 540 -8.02 -8.62 9.17
C TYR A 540 -7.22 -7.78 8.13
N GLN A 541 -6.51 -6.74 8.57
CA GLN A 541 -5.67 -5.93 7.69
C GLN A 541 -4.20 -6.22 7.96
N LEU A 542 -3.35 -6.24 6.92
CA LEU A 542 -1.91 -6.36 7.14
C LEU A 542 -1.31 -5.04 7.66
N THR A 543 -0.26 -5.18 8.46
CA THR A 543 0.62 -4.10 8.91
C THR A 543 2.06 -4.54 8.82
N LYS A 544 3.01 -3.61 8.92
CA LYS A 544 4.41 -3.90 9.09
C LYS A 544 4.86 -3.53 10.48
N TYR A 545 5.60 -4.41 11.12
CA TYR A 545 6.47 -4.02 12.23
C TYR A 545 7.67 -3.22 11.72
N PHE A 546 8.30 -3.65 10.63
CA PHE A 546 9.35 -2.90 9.94
C PHE A 546 9.67 -3.44 8.54
N THR A 547 10.49 -2.69 7.82
CA THR A 547 11.22 -3.12 6.62
C THR A 547 12.62 -2.56 6.66
N THR A 548 13.60 -3.32 6.20
CA THR A 548 14.96 -2.83 6.06
C THR A 548 15.65 -3.40 4.82
N LYS A 549 16.57 -2.61 4.30
CA LYS A 549 17.50 -2.95 3.23
C LYS A 549 18.91 -2.59 3.68
N ILE A 550 19.77 -3.59 3.79
CA ILE A 550 21.17 -3.45 4.20
C ILE A 550 22.05 -3.95 3.06
N GLU A 551 22.87 -3.09 2.52
CA GLU A 551 23.81 -3.39 1.45
C GLU A 551 25.21 -3.63 2.05
N GLY A 552 25.82 -4.74 1.68
CA GLY A 552 27.16 -5.10 2.16
C GLY A 552 28.26 -4.30 1.48
N SER A 553 29.46 -4.40 2.07
CA SER A 553 30.72 -3.84 1.55
C SER A 553 31.09 -4.31 0.13
N GLY A 554 30.62 -5.49 -0.26
CA GLY A 554 30.89 -6.11 -1.55
C GLY A 554 32.24 -6.82 -1.58
N TYR A 555 32.34 -7.82 -2.45
CA TYR A 555 33.52 -8.66 -2.63
C TYR A 555 34.12 -8.43 -4.01
N GLY A 556 35.25 -7.72 -4.04
CA GLY A 556 35.92 -7.24 -5.24
C GLY A 556 36.37 -8.37 -6.20
N GLY A 557 36.34 -8.06 -7.49
CA GLY A 557 36.74 -8.89 -8.61
C GLY A 557 38.07 -8.46 -9.22
N ALA A 558 39.08 -8.16 -8.40
CA ALA A 558 40.42 -7.91 -8.92
C ALA A 558 41.30 -9.17 -8.79
N THR A 559 41.57 -9.78 -9.94
CA THR A 559 42.70 -10.70 -10.23
C THR A 559 42.79 -12.03 -9.46
N LYS A 560 42.57 -13.13 -10.19
CA LYS A 560 43.19 -14.46 -9.97
C LYS A 560 43.22 -14.95 -8.51
N LYS A 561 42.05 -15.15 -7.87
CA LYS A 561 41.96 -16.11 -6.77
C LYS A 561 41.62 -17.48 -7.37
N GLU A 562 42.36 -18.52 -6.98
CA GLU A 562 42.16 -19.89 -7.48
C GLU A 562 40.78 -20.47 -7.10
N LYS A 563 40.12 -19.91 -6.06
CA LYS A 563 38.75 -20.27 -5.67
C LYS A 563 37.95 -19.05 -5.21
N PHE A 564 36.71 -18.96 -5.66
CA PHE A 564 35.73 -17.97 -5.18
C PHE A 564 35.21 -18.38 -3.81
N ASP A 565 35.11 -17.42 -2.88
CA ASP A 565 34.68 -17.66 -1.51
C ASP A 565 33.29 -17.04 -1.29
N LEU A 566 32.26 -17.87 -1.39
CA LEU A 566 30.87 -17.44 -1.27
C LEU A 566 30.54 -16.87 0.10
N ALA A 567 31.06 -17.46 1.17
CA ALA A 567 30.81 -17.00 2.54
C ALA A 567 31.36 -15.59 2.75
N LYS A 568 32.58 -15.31 2.28
CA LYS A 568 33.16 -13.96 2.30
C LYS A 568 32.40 -13.00 1.39
N ALA A 569 31.90 -13.47 0.24
CA ALA A 569 31.14 -12.63 -0.67
C ALA A 569 29.78 -12.21 -0.12
N CYS A 570 29.07 -13.12 0.54
CA CYS A 570 27.79 -12.82 1.19
C CYS A 570 27.95 -11.99 2.47
N ASN A 571 29.09 -12.13 3.17
CA ASN A 571 29.45 -11.38 4.37
C ASN A 571 28.29 -11.25 5.39
N ILE A 572 27.71 -12.40 5.74
CA ILE A 572 26.50 -12.49 6.59
C ILE A 572 26.70 -11.81 7.95
N ASP A 573 27.90 -11.92 8.54
CA ASP A 573 28.18 -11.35 9.86
C ASP A 573 28.08 -9.83 9.86
N GLU A 574 28.59 -9.17 8.83
CA GLU A 574 28.46 -7.72 8.69
C GLU A 574 26.99 -7.31 8.57
N LEU A 575 26.23 -7.99 7.70
CA LEU A 575 24.83 -7.68 7.43
C LEU A 575 23.95 -7.89 8.67
N VAL A 576 24.13 -9.02 9.38
CA VAL A 576 23.34 -9.34 10.59
C VAL A 576 23.71 -8.42 11.76
N LYS A 577 24.99 -8.08 11.95
CA LYS A 577 25.40 -7.14 13.00
C LYS A 577 24.77 -5.76 12.81
N ARG A 578 24.72 -5.29 11.56
CA ARG A 578 24.11 -4.00 11.22
C ARG A 578 22.60 -4.02 11.38
N PHE A 579 21.97 -5.12 10.96
CA PHE A 579 20.55 -5.37 11.24
C PHE A 579 20.24 -5.32 12.74
N GLN A 580 21.08 -5.94 13.57
CA GLN A 580 20.92 -5.93 15.03
C GLN A 580 21.01 -4.50 15.60
N ALA A 581 21.98 -3.70 15.14
CA ALA A 581 22.10 -2.32 15.58
C ALA A 581 20.86 -1.48 15.21
N ASP A 582 20.35 -1.64 13.99
CA ASP A 582 19.17 -0.91 13.53
C ASP A 582 17.91 -1.30 14.35
N ILE A 583 17.66 -2.59 14.59
CA ILE A 583 16.48 -3.02 15.34
C ILE A 583 16.53 -2.58 16.81
N GLN A 584 17.72 -2.56 17.43
CA GLN A 584 17.91 -2.03 18.79
C GLN A 584 17.57 -0.54 18.85
N GLU A 585 18.04 0.24 17.89
CA GLU A 585 17.78 1.68 17.82
C GLU A 585 16.30 1.99 17.53
N VAL A 586 15.65 1.22 16.64
CA VAL A 586 14.20 1.38 16.42
C VAL A 586 13.40 1.04 17.67
N LYS A 587 13.75 -0.03 18.39
CA LYS A 587 13.09 -0.38 19.66
C LYS A 587 13.22 0.74 20.69
N ARG A 588 14.41 1.35 20.81
CA ARG A 588 14.64 2.50 21.70
C ARG A 588 13.74 3.68 21.32
N LYS A 589 13.72 4.07 20.04
CA LYS A 589 12.88 5.17 19.53
C LYS A 589 11.38 4.88 19.66
N GLU A 590 10.93 3.64 19.46
CA GLU A 590 9.53 3.25 19.66
C GLU A 590 9.09 3.52 21.10
N LYS A 591 9.94 3.13 22.07
CA LYS A 591 9.68 3.36 23.49
C LYS A 591 9.62 4.86 23.84
N GLU A 592 10.49 5.68 23.24
CA GLU A 592 10.51 7.13 23.45
C GLU A 592 9.29 7.84 22.86
N ILE A 593 8.80 7.39 21.71
CA ILE A 593 7.59 7.94 21.08
C ILE A 593 6.35 7.63 21.92
N GLY A 594 6.24 6.43 22.49
CA GLY A 594 5.12 6.02 23.36
C GLY A 594 3.76 5.84 22.67
N ASP A 595 3.50 6.55 21.56
CA ASP A 595 2.23 6.52 20.83
C ASP A 595 1.83 5.13 20.33
N TYR A 596 2.80 4.24 20.06
CA TYR A 596 2.52 2.87 19.63
C TYR A 596 1.70 2.10 20.67
N ASN A 597 2.05 2.19 21.96
CA ASN A 597 1.24 1.51 22.98
C ASN A 597 -0.13 2.20 23.15
N ILE A 598 -0.18 3.53 23.14
CA ILE A 598 -1.44 4.29 23.28
C ILE A 598 -2.46 3.92 22.18
N ILE A 599 -2.02 3.81 20.93
CA ILE A 599 -2.91 3.51 19.80
C ILE A 599 -3.37 2.04 19.83
N TRP A 600 -2.50 1.10 20.25
CA TRP A 600 -2.75 -0.33 20.09
C TRP A 600 -3.29 -1.01 21.35
N ASP A 601 -3.06 -0.49 22.55
CA ASP A 601 -3.64 -1.03 23.79
C ASP A 601 -5.16 -0.79 23.84
N ASN A 602 -5.63 0.29 23.22
CA ASN A 602 -7.06 0.65 23.13
C ASN A 602 -7.85 -0.14 22.07
N LYS A 603 -7.19 -1.00 21.27
CA LYS A 603 -7.77 -1.65 20.09
C LYS A 603 -8.22 -3.11 20.27
N LEU A 604 -8.18 -3.64 21.50
CA LEU A 604 -8.53 -5.04 21.78
C LEU A 604 -9.70 -5.23 22.74
#